data_AF-A0A523DA04-F1
#
_entry.id   AF-A0A523DA04-F1
#
_cell.length_a   1.000
_cell.length_b   1.000
_cell.length_c   1.000
_cell.angle_alpha   90.00
_cell.angle_beta   90.00
_cell.angle_gamma   90.00
#
_symmetry.space_group_name_H-M   'P 1'
#
loop_
_entity.id
_entity.type
_entity.pdbx_description
1 polymer ?
#
loop_
_entity_poly.entity_id
_entity_poly.type
_entity_poly.pdbx_seq_one_letter_code
_entity_poly.pdbx_strand_id
1 'polypeptide(L)'
;MKNVVETSISKLVTVVVVAFITTTLLSASDQRQMGSPGEVETLEEELARFTERLTLSDEQVKQIQPILLEARREMSALLEDMHSRPPSSRSAMQSILRLMEALRKHTEQDLEEVLTKEQMEEYEKMQDEQRENMGGSKGGGGAVQSAPTIAGGEIERWE
;
A
#
# COMPACT_ATOMS: atom_id res chain seq x y z
N MET A 1 45.27 -19.84 -29.27
CA MET A 1 45.14 -18.42 -29.64
C MET A 1 43.95 -18.25 -30.57
N LYS A 2 42.80 -17.77 -30.03
CA LYS A 2 41.69 -17.12 -30.76
C LYS A 2 41.08 -16.10 -29.80
N ASN A 3 41.76 -14.96 -29.73
CA ASN A 3 41.28 -13.59 -29.70
C ASN A 3 40.13 -13.19 -28.75
N VAL A 4 40.56 -12.48 -27.71
CA VAL A 4 39.84 -11.44 -26.96
C VAL A 4 39.25 -10.41 -27.93
N VAL A 5 37.91 -10.37 -28.04
CA VAL A 5 37.03 -9.44 -28.79
C VAL A 5 35.66 -9.67 -28.10
N GLU A 6 34.93 -8.79 -27.42
CA GLU A 6 34.85 -7.33 -27.35
C GLU A 6 34.11 -6.96 -26.05
N THR A 7 34.83 -6.44 -25.07
CA THR A 7 34.27 -5.47 -24.12
C THR A 7 33.81 -4.24 -24.91
N SER A 8 32.53 -4.14 -25.30
CA SER A 8 31.88 -2.90 -25.82
C SER A 8 30.37 -3.03 -26.09
N ILE A 9 29.55 -3.58 -25.17
CA ILE A 9 28.08 -3.38 -25.19
C ILE A 9 27.69 -2.31 -24.16
N SER A 10 28.49 -1.24 -24.14
CA SER A 10 28.18 0.01 -23.47
C SER A 10 27.89 1.03 -24.56
N LYS A 11 26.61 1.42 -24.67
CA LYS A 11 26.06 2.59 -25.39
C LYS A 11 26.00 2.47 -26.92
N LEU A 12 24.83 2.09 -27.43
CA LEU A 12 24.09 2.74 -28.54
C LEU A 12 23.19 1.70 -29.24
N VAL A 13 21.90 1.67 -28.90
CA VAL A 13 20.81 1.69 -29.90
C VAL A 13 19.62 2.33 -29.21
N THR A 14 19.48 3.63 -29.42
CA THR A 14 18.29 4.41 -29.07
C THR A 14 17.36 4.41 -30.29
N VAL A 15 16.13 3.93 -30.08
CA VAL A 15 14.87 4.27 -30.79
C VAL A 15 14.62 3.72 -32.20
N VAL A 16 13.69 2.75 -32.28
CA VAL A 16 12.66 2.66 -33.35
C VAL A 16 11.33 2.23 -32.72
N VAL A 17 10.42 3.21 -32.60
CA VAL A 17 8.97 3.19 -32.90
C VAL A 17 8.01 2.33 -32.06
N VAL A 18 7.19 3.08 -31.30
CA VAL A 18 5.80 2.83 -30.88
C VAL A 18 5.02 1.91 -31.83
N ALA A 19 4.56 0.75 -31.34
CA ALA A 19 3.22 0.16 -31.53
C ALA A 19 3.24 -1.37 -31.35
N PHE A 20 2.92 -1.85 -30.15
CA PHE A 20 2.24 -3.15 -29.98
C PHE A 20 1.27 -3.03 -28.79
N ILE A 21 0.19 -2.28 -29.02
CA ILE A 21 -1.06 -2.48 -28.30
C ILE A 21 -1.84 -3.51 -29.12
N THR A 22 -2.08 -4.72 -28.59
CA THR A 22 -3.35 -5.46 -28.68
C THR A 22 -3.24 -6.88 -28.08
N THR A 23 -3.77 -7.00 -26.86
CA THR A 23 -4.73 -8.01 -26.37
C THR A 23 -4.51 -9.50 -26.63
N THR A 24 -4.29 -10.24 -25.55
CA THR A 24 -4.97 -11.53 -25.33
C THR A 24 -5.55 -11.55 -23.91
N LEU A 25 -6.86 -11.31 -23.83
CA LEU A 25 -7.69 -11.77 -22.72
C LEU A 25 -8.04 -13.24 -22.96
N LEU A 26 -8.17 -13.96 -21.85
CA LEU A 26 -9.00 -15.15 -21.58
C LEU A 26 -8.25 -16.36 -21.02
N SER A 27 -8.83 -16.78 -19.89
CA SER A 27 -8.74 -18.07 -19.21
C SER A 27 -7.59 -18.14 -18.22
N ALA A 28 -7.78 -18.58 -16.99
CA ALA A 28 -8.96 -18.96 -16.22
C ALA A 28 -8.36 -19.23 -14.83
N SER A 29 -9.13 -19.00 -13.77
CA SER A 29 -8.89 -19.61 -12.46
C SER A 29 -7.45 -19.49 -11.94
N ASP A 30 -7.03 -18.29 -11.56
CA ASP A 30 -6.44 -18.24 -10.22
C ASP A 30 -7.54 -17.69 -9.32
N GLN A 31 -8.22 -18.65 -8.72
CA GLN A 31 -9.06 -18.48 -7.56
C GLN A 31 -8.27 -17.65 -6.55
N ARG A 32 -8.40 -16.32 -6.62
CA ARG A 32 -7.97 -15.45 -5.52
C ARG A 32 -8.79 -15.91 -4.32
N GLN A 33 -8.20 -16.82 -3.56
CA GLN A 33 -8.64 -17.19 -2.24
C GLN A 33 -8.81 -15.86 -1.54
N MET A 34 -10.08 -15.48 -1.31
CA MET A 34 -10.38 -14.49 -0.32
C MET A 34 -9.79 -15.06 0.97
N GLY A 35 -8.62 -14.55 1.36
CA GLY A 35 -7.92 -14.95 2.56
C GLY A 35 -8.90 -14.94 3.73
N SER A 36 -8.78 -15.93 4.60
CA SER A 36 -9.59 -16.00 5.81
C SER A 36 -9.50 -14.66 6.55
N PRO A 37 -10.62 -14.03 6.96
CA PRO A 37 -10.58 -12.80 7.74
C PRO A 37 -9.75 -13.01 9.02
N GLY A 38 -8.51 -12.54 9.02
CA GLY A 38 -7.58 -12.69 10.15
C GLY A 38 -6.21 -13.28 9.82
N GLU A 39 -5.93 -13.67 8.57
CA GLU A 39 -4.57 -14.08 8.19
C GLU A 39 -3.69 -12.83 8.01
N VAL A 40 -2.61 -12.76 8.79
CA VAL A 40 -1.58 -11.73 8.63
C VAL A 40 -0.86 -12.04 7.33
N GLU A 41 -0.94 -11.12 6.38
CA GLU A 41 -0.19 -11.22 5.12
C GLU A 41 1.28 -11.57 5.39
N THR A 42 1.87 -12.45 4.62
CA THR A 42 3.29 -12.82 4.70
C THR A 42 4.19 -11.77 4.04
N LEU A 43 5.51 -11.80 4.30
CA LEU A 43 6.44 -10.88 3.64
C LEU A 43 6.46 -11.12 2.13
N GLU A 44 6.38 -12.38 1.72
CA GLU A 44 6.39 -12.80 0.32
C GLU A 44 5.15 -12.33 -0.44
N GLU A 45 3.97 -12.41 0.18
CA GLU A 45 2.71 -11.91 -0.39
C GLU A 45 2.72 -10.38 -0.52
N GLU A 46 3.20 -9.69 0.50
CA GLU A 46 3.33 -8.23 0.49
C GLU A 46 4.28 -7.76 -0.62
N LEU A 47 5.44 -8.42 -0.74
CA LEU A 47 6.43 -8.14 -1.77
C LEU A 47 5.91 -8.49 -3.17
N ALA A 48 5.16 -9.58 -3.31
CA ALA A 48 4.52 -9.95 -4.58
C ALA A 48 3.48 -8.91 -5.01
N ARG A 49 2.63 -8.45 -4.09
CA ARG A 49 1.67 -7.37 -4.36
C ARG A 49 2.37 -6.08 -4.75
N PHE A 50 3.44 -5.70 -4.06
CA PHE A 50 4.19 -4.48 -4.39
C PHE A 50 4.82 -4.61 -5.78
N THR A 51 5.38 -5.78 -6.09
CA THR A 51 5.95 -6.07 -7.41
C THR A 51 4.92 -5.93 -8.52
N GLU A 52 3.73 -6.52 -8.35
CA GLU A 52 2.64 -6.45 -9.33
C GLU A 52 2.14 -5.00 -9.49
N ARG A 53 1.88 -4.31 -8.38
CA ARG A 53 1.16 -3.04 -8.40
C ARG A 53 2.06 -1.84 -8.70
N LEU A 54 3.29 -1.85 -8.19
CA LEU A 54 4.30 -0.81 -8.44
C LEU A 54 5.18 -1.14 -9.65
N THR A 55 4.98 -2.30 -10.28
CA THR A 55 5.79 -2.76 -11.42
C THR A 55 7.29 -2.74 -11.08
N LEU A 56 7.66 -3.32 -9.93
CA LEU A 56 9.03 -3.27 -9.43
C LEU A 56 9.98 -4.08 -10.32
N SER A 57 11.20 -3.57 -10.50
CA SER A 57 12.29 -4.35 -11.09
C SER A 57 12.90 -5.33 -10.08
N ASP A 58 13.54 -6.39 -10.57
CA ASP A 58 14.23 -7.38 -9.72
C ASP A 58 15.22 -6.74 -8.73
N GLU A 59 15.86 -5.65 -9.14
CA GLU A 59 16.83 -4.95 -8.29
C GLU A 59 16.15 -4.09 -7.22
N GLN A 60 14.99 -3.50 -7.52
CA GLN A 60 14.18 -2.82 -6.51
C GLN A 60 13.60 -3.82 -5.52
N VAL A 61 13.13 -4.99 -5.97
CA VAL A 61 12.61 -6.05 -5.11
C VAL A 61 13.65 -6.48 -4.07
N LYS A 62 14.91 -6.70 -4.48
CA LYS A 62 16.01 -7.05 -3.56
C LYS A 62 16.32 -5.97 -2.53
N GLN A 63 16.16 -4.70 -2.89
CA GLN A 63 16.39 -3.56 -2.00
C GLN A 63 15.22 -3.31 -1.04
N ILE A 64 13.98 -3.57 -1.49
CA ILE A 64 12.76 -3.36 -0.70
C ILE A 64 12.55 -4.48 0.32
N GLN A 65 12.92 -5.72 -0.01
CA GLN A 65 12.76 -6.86 0.89
C GLN A 65 13.31 -6.62 2.31
N PRO A 66 14.56 -6.13 2.52
CA PRO A 66 15.06 -5.84 3.85
C PRO A 66 14.34 -4.67 4.54
N ILE A 67 13.84 -3.67 3.80
CA ILE A 67 13.06 -2.55 4.34
C ILE A 67 11.74 -3.06 4.94
N LEU A 68 11.00 -3.88 4.18
CA LEU A 68 9.75 -4.47 4.64
C LEU A 68 9.93 -5.44 5.81
N LEU A 69 11.01 -6.23 5.79
CA LEU A 69 11.34 -7.13 6.89
C LEU A 69 11.59 -6.35 8.19
N GLU A 70 12.33 -5.26 8.12
CA GLU A 70 12.59 -4.40 9.28
C GLU A 70 11.30 -3.75 9.79
N ALA A 71 10.52 -3.15 8.90
CA ALA A 71 9.25 -2.52 9.26
C ALA A 71 8.29 -3.51 9.96
N ARG A 72 8.22 -4.76 9.48
CA ARG A 72 7.44 -5.83 10.12
C ARG A 72 7.97 -6.19 11.50
N ARG A 73 9.29 -6.24 11.68
CA ARG A 73 9.93 -6.53 12.96
C ARG A 73 9.58 -5.45 13.99
N GLU A 74 9.71 -4.18 13.61
CA GLU A 74 9.37 -3.05 14.48
C GLU A 74 7.87 -3.01 14.80
N MET A 75 7.02 -3.29 13.82
CA MET A 75 5.58 -3.42 14.02
C MET A 75 5.24 -4.53 15.02
N SER A 76 5.89 -5.70 14.89
CA SER A 76 5.68 -6.84 15.79
C SER A 76 6.11 -6.50 17.22
N ALA A 77 7.25 -5.83 17.39
CA ALA A 77 7.73 -5.37 18.69
C ALA A 77 6.77 -4.35 19.33
N LEU A 78 6.22 -3.42 18.54
CA LEU A 78 5.23 -2.45 19.02
C LEU A 78 3.94 -3.15 19.47
N LEU A 79 3.46 -4.13 18.69
CA LEU A 79 2.29 -4.92 19.04
C LEU A 79 2.54 -5.77 20.30
N GLU A 80 3.72 -6.34 20.46
CA GLU A 80 4.09 -7.09 21.68
C GLU A 80 4.12 -6.19 22.91
N ASP A 81 4.73 -4.99 22.82
CA ASP A 81 4.70 -3.98 23.90
C ASP A 81 3.25 -3.66 24.28
N MET A 82 2.37 -3.48 23.29
CA MET A 82 0.95 -3.23 23.54
C MET A 82 0.25 -4.35 24.31
N HIS A 83 0.46 -5.61 23.91
CA HIS A 83 -0.18 -6.75 24.57
C HIS A 83 0.35 -6.98 25.99
N SER A 84 1.60 -6.60 26.26
CA SER A 84 2.21 -6.73 27.58
C SER A 84 1.70 -5.68 28.59
N ARG A 85 1.05 -4.62 28.11
CA ARG A 85 0.59 -3.49 28.95
C ARG A 85 -0.92 -3.60 29.20
N PRO A 86 -1.39 -3.31 30.43
CA PRO A 86 -2.82 -3.38 30.73
C PRO A 86 -3.62 -2.43 29.84
N PRO A 87 -4.81 -2.83 29.36
CA PRO A 87 -5.57 -2.03 28.44
C PRO A 87 -6.00 -0.71 29.10
N SER A 88 -5.83 0.37 28.36
CA SER A 88 -6.66 1.58 28.40
C SER A 88 -6.23 2.74 29.30
N SER A 89 -5.28 3.53 28.80
CA SER A 89 -5.37 4.99 28.93
C SER A 89 -5.46 5.60 27.53
N ARG A 90 -6.28 6.65 27.35
CA ARG A 90 -6.32 7.43 26.09
C ARG A 90 -4.92 7.92 25.70
N SER A 91 -4.07 8.19 26.69
CA SER A 91 -2.67 8.59 26.48
C SER A 91 -1.83 7.45 25.89
N ALA A 92 -2.01 6.21 26.36
CA ALA A 92 -1.28 5.04 25.84
C ALA A 92 -1.67 4.77 24.37
N MET A 93 -2.97 4.88 24.04
CA MET A 93 -3.43 4.77 22.66
C MET A 93 -2.84 5.86 21.77
N GLN A 94 -2.79 7.11 22.24
CA GLN A 94 -2.17 8.20 21.48
C GLN A 94 -0.67 7.98 21.23
N SER A 95 0.07 7.46 22.22
CA SER A 95 1.48 7.15 22.01
C SER A 95 1.68 6.06 20.97
N ILE A 96 0.85 5.01 20.99
CA ILE A 96 0.91 3.92 19.99
C ILE A 96 0.64 4.46 18.60
N LEU A 97 -0.39 5.29 18.42
CA LEU A 97 -0.71 5.89 17.12
C LEU A 97 0.45 6.73 16.57
N ARG A 98 1.13 7.48 17.43
CA ARG A 98 2.32 8.25 17.04
C ARG A 98 3.49 7.35 16.65
N LEU A 99 3.71 6.25 17.38
CA LEU A 99 4.76 5.29 17.05
C LEU A 99 4.49 4.59 15.71
N MET A 100 3.24 4.22 15.45
CA MET A 100 2.85 3.67 14.15
C MET A 100 3.01 4.68 13.01
N GLU A 101 2.64 5.95 13.24
CA GLU A 101 2.84 7.00 12.25
C GLU A 101 4.34 7.23 11.97
N ALA A 102 5.18 7.21 13.01
CA ALA A 102 6.62 7.34 12.86
C ALA A 102 7.23 6.17 12.06
N LEU A 103 6.83 4.92 12.37
CA LEU A 103 7.24 3.73 11.65
C LEU A 103 6.85 3.80 10.17
N ARG A 104 5.62 4.22 9.88
CA ARG A 104 5.13 4.41 8.50
C ARG A 104 6.01 5.41 7.74
N LYS A 105 6.26 6.58 8.33
CA LYS A 105 7.08 7.63 7.72
C LYS A 105 8.53 7.19 7.49
N HIS A 106 9.10 6.46 8.44
CA HIS A 106 10.45 5.91 8.28
C HIS A 106 10.50 4.94 7.09
N THR A 107 9.55 4.01 7.02
CA THR A 107 9.44 3.06 5.91
C THR A 107 9.25 3.79 4.57
N GLU A 108 8.43 4.83 4.54
CA GLU A 108 8.21 5.68 3.35
C GLU A 108 9.50 6.36 2.89
N GLN A 109 10.28 6.93 3.82
CA GLN A 109 11.59 7.52 3.52
C GLN A 109 12.58 6.51 2.95
N ASP A 110 12.65 5.31 3.52
CA ASP A 110 13.51 4.25 3.01
C ASP A 110 13.08 3.79 1.61
N LEU A 111 11.78 3.80 1.32
CA LEU A 111 11.24 3.44 0.01
C LEU A 111 11.48 4.55 -1.04
N GLU A 112 11.46 5.83 -0.67
CA GLU A 112 11.77 6.95 -1.57
C GLU A 112 13.18 6.87 -2.18
N GLU A 113 14.13 6.21 -1.50
CA GLU A 113 15.48 6.00 -2.01
C GLU A 113 15.53 4.96 -3.16
N VAL A 114 14.53 4.10 -3.26
CA VAL A 114 14.49 2.93 -4.17
C VAL A 114 13.42 3.06 -5.24
N LEU A 115 12.28 3.66 -4.91
CA LEU A 115 11.13 3.81 -5.79
C LEU A 115 11.23 5.08 -6.63
N THR A 116 10.68 5.04 -7.86
CA THR A 116 10.47 6.27 -8.62
C THR A 116 9.33 7.08 -8.01
N LYS A 117 9.23 8.36 -8.42
CA LYS A 117 8.15 9.22 -7.97
C LYS A 117 6.76 8.64 -8.29
N GLU A 118 6.57 8.10 -9.49
CA GLU A 118 5.30 7.51 -9.91
C GLU A 118 4.96 6.24 -9.10
N GLN A 119 5.98 5.45 -8.74
CA GLN A 119 5.81 4.27 -7.88
C GLN A 119 5.47 4.68 -6.44
N MET A 120 6.06 5.76 -5.93
CA MET A 120 5.72 6.33 -4.63
C MET A 120 4.27 6.82 -4.60
N GLU A 121 3.81 7.52 -5.65
CA GLU A 121 2.42 7.98 -5.75
C GLU A 121 1.41 6.81 -5.72
N GLU A 122 1.70 5.69 -6.41
CA GLU A 122 0.84 4.50 -6.35
C GLU A 122 0.94 3.79 -4.99
N TYR A 123 2.10 3.80 -4.35
CA TYR A 123 2.28 3.27 -2.99
C TYR A 123 1.48 4.06 -1.95
N GLU A 124 1.50 5.39 -1.99
CA GLU A 124 0.66 6.23 -1.13
C GLU A 124 -0.82 5.90 -1.29
N LYS A 125 -1.27 5.74 -2.54
CA LYS A 125 -2.64 5.34 -2.86
C LYS A 125 -2.97 3.95 -2.32
N MET A 126 -2.05 2.97 -2.43
CA MET A 126 -2.21 1.65 -1.80
C MET A 126 -2.46 1.77 -0.29
N GLN A 127 -1.70 2.64 0.39
CA GLN A 127 -1.85 2.84 1.83
C GLN A 127 -3.17 3.53 2.18
N ASP A 128 -3.61 4.50 1.38
CA ASP A 128 -4.89 5.17 1.58
C ASP A 128 -6.08 4.21 1.40
N GLU A 129 -6.06 3.37 0.36
CA GLU A 129 -7.07 2.32 0.15
C GLU A 129 -7.12 1.34 1.33
N GLN A 130 -5.96 0.93 1.85
CA GLN A 130 -5.87 0.07 3.02
C GLN A 130 -6.48 0.74 4.27
N ARG A 131 -6.24 2.04 4.44
CA ARG A 131 -6.79 2.83 5.54
C ARG A 131 -8.30 2.99 5.44
N GLU A 132 -8.82 3.22 4.23
CA GLU A 132 -10.26 3.27 3.98
C GLU A 132 -10.93 1.93 4.30
N ASN A 133 -10.30 0.82 3.90
CA ASN A 133 -10.82 -0.52 4.16
C ASN A 133 -10.80 -0.86 5.67
N MET A 134 -9.79 -0.40 6.42
CA MET A 134 -9.75 -0.54 7.88
C MET A 134 -10.69 0.42 8.61
N GLY A 135 -10.88 1.64 8.10
CA GLY A 135 -11.79 2.64 8.65
C GLY A 135 -13.27 2.36 8.39
N GLY A 136 -13.59 1.66 7.29
CA GLY A 136 -14.95 1.30 6.89
C GLY A 136 -15.60 0.20 7.72
N SER A 137 -14.82 -0.56 8.51
CA SER A 137 -15.33 -1.70 9.30
C SER A 137 -15.78 -1.33 10.72
N LYS A 138 -15.86 -0.04 11.05
CA LYS A 138 -16.37 0.44 12.35
C LYS A 138 -17.46 1.49 12.17
N GLY A 139 -18.60 1.06 11.63
CA GLY A 139 -19.77 1.91 11.40
C GLY A 139 -21.08 1.18 11.12
N GLY A 140 -21.28 -0.02 11.67
CA GLY A 140 -22.65 -0.55 11.82
C GLY A 140 -23.43 0.32 12.81
N GLY A 141 -24.14 1.32 12.30
CA GLY A 141 -25.03 2.19 13.08
C GLY A 141 -24.86 3.67 12.75
N GLY A 142 -25.68 4.17 11.82
CA GLY A 142 -25.79 5.60 11.57
C GLY A 142 -25.97 5.91 10.10
N ALA A 143 -27.20 5.72 9.62
CA ALA A 143 -27.66 6.46 8.46
C ALA A 143 -27.49 7.96 8.75
N VAL A 144 -26.37 8.53 8.31
CA VAL A 144 -26.37 9.94 7.94
C VAL A 144 -27.03 9.95 6.57
N GLN A 145 -28.37 9.89 6.62
CA GLN A 145 -29.21 10.26 5.50
C GLN A 145 -28.61 11.53 4.92
N SER A 146 -28.31 11.46 3.63
CA SER A 146 -28.15 12.62 2.77
C SER A 146 -29.15 13.67 3.23
N ALA A 147 -28.67 14.75 3.80
CA ALA A 147 -29.51 15.86 4.18
C ALA A 147 -30.35 16.21 2.94
N PRO A 148 -31.70 16.19 2.99
CA PRO A 148 -32.45 16.77 1.91
C PRO A 148 -32.10 18.26 1.92
N THR A 149 -31.49 18.72 0.84
CA THR A 149 -31.46 20.12 0.49
C THR A 149 -32.89 20.66 0.59
N ILE A 150 -33.19 21.38 1.68
CA ILE A 150 -34.42 22.15 1.80
C ILE A 150 -34.26 23.34 0.86
N ALA A 151 -34.53 23.08 -0.41
CA ALA A 151 -34.85 24.10 -1.39
C ALA A 151 -36.30 24.53 -1.15
N GLY A 152 -36.48 25.77 -0.69
CA GLY A 152 -37.66 26.61 -0.90
C GLY A 152 -39.04 26.05 -0.54
N GLY A 153 -39.66 26.60 0.50
CA GLY A 153 -41.11 26.46 0.69
C GLY A 153 -41.60 27.04 2.00
N GLU A 154 -42.23 28.22 1.90
CA GLU A 154 -43.28 28.78 2.77
C GLU A 154 -43.35 28.38 4.26
N ILE A 155 -43.04 29.36 5.12
CA ILE A 155 -43.51 29.38 6.50
C ILE A 155 -44.95 29.91 6.48
N GLU A 156 -45.94 29.02 6.28
CA GLU A 156 -47.32 29.34 6.60
C GLU A 156 -47.54 29.21 8.11
N ARG A 157 -47.68 30.40 8.70
CA ARG A 157 -48.35 30.74 9.95
C ARG A 157 -49.62 29.91 10.16
N TRP A 158 -49.71 29.22 11.28
CA TRP A 158 -50.99 28.80 11.87
C TRP A 158 -51.15 29.46 13.24
N GLU A 159 -52.41 29.82 13.49
CA GLU A 159 -52.97 30.73 14.50
C GLU A 159 -52.70 30.37 15.97
#